data_AF-A0A015K7E4-F1
#
_entry.id   AF-A0A015K7E4-F1
#
_cell.length_a   1.000
_cell.length_b   1.000
_cell.length_c   1.000
_cell.angle_alpha   90.00
_cell.angle_beta   90.00
_cell.angle_gamma   90.00
#
_symmetry.space_group_name_H-M   'P 1'
#
loop_
_entity.id
_entity.type
_entity.pdbx_description
1 polymer ?
#
loop_
_entity_poly.entity_id
_entity_poly.type
_entity_poly.pdbx_seq_one_letter_code
_entity_poly.pdbx_strand_id
1 'polypeptide(L)'
;MELYECAVCYEKEDRDFRKITSKCKHKAVVCVECVNKCIEKMCIEKHTVQITCPTIGCGKSMERDDVKNIATKEIFKRYDYLSFKLAIQKIPEFRWCQASCGSGQVHKGDDPIFICEACDAISCYNCKVIWHENLTCEKYEEKKNNQDFATEAYLSATKKCPGCVFMYE
;
A
#
# COMPACT_ATOMS: atom_id res chain seq x y z
N MET A 1 -9.04 -41.37 -5.93
CA MET A 1 -8.15 -40.24 -5.60
C MET A 1 -9.04 -39.19 -4.98
N GLU A 2 -8.91 -38.91 -3.68
CA GLU A 2 -9.76 -37.91 -3.02
C GLU A 2 -9.37 -36.52 -3.52
N LEU A 3 -10.31 -35.84 -4.18
CA LEU A 3 -10.15 -34.47 -4.65
C LEU A 3 -10.42 -33.53 -3.47
N TYR A 4 -9.41 -32.79 -3.03
CA TYR A 4 -9.53 -31.82 -1.94
C TYR A 4 -10.16 -30.52 -2.46
N GLU A 5 -11.22 -30.05 -1.78
CA GLU A 5 -11.88 -28.79 -2.10
C GLU A 5 -11.20 -27.62 -1.35
N CYS A 6 -10.91 -26.53 -2.05
CA CYS A 6 -10.39 -25.32 -1.42
C CYS A 6 -11.49 -24.60 -0.62
N ALA A 7 -11.24 -24.33 0.66
CA ALA A 7 -12.19 -23.65 1.55
C ALA A 7 -12.45 -22.16 1.21
N VAL A 8 -11.75 -21.60 0.21
CA VAL A 8 -11.90 -20.20 -0.22
C VAL A 8 -12.57 -20.10 -1.59
N CYS A 9 -12.10 -20.85 -2.60
CA CYS A 9 -12.68 -20.80 -3.96
C CYS A 9 -13.65 -21.94 -4.25
N TYR A 10 -13.76 -22.96 -3.39
CA TYR A 10 -14.63 -24.14 -3.54
C TYR A 10 -14.31 -25.00 -4.78
N GLU A 11 -13.11 -24.87 -5.33
CA GLU A 11 -12.66 -25.67 -6.48
C GLU A 11 -11.97 -26.96 -5.99
N LYS A 12 -12.22 -28.07 -6.70
CA LYS A 12 -11.81 -29.46 -6.34
C LYS A 12 -10.66 -30.01 -7.17
N GLU A 13 -10.03 -29.18 -8.00
CA GLU A 13 -8.97 -29.59 -8.93
C GLU A 13 -7.67 -29.99 -8.22
N ASP A 14 -6.69 -30.52 -8.96
CA ASP A 14 -5.32 -30.79 -8.49
C ASP A 14 -4.59 -29.48 -8.17
N ARG A 15 -4.89 -28.96 -6.97
CA ARG A 15 -4.42 -27.67 -6.46
C ARG A 15 -3.31 -27.91 -5.44
N ASP A 16 -2.41 -26.95 -5.37
CA ASP A 16 -1.34 -26.97 -4.38
C ASP A 16 -1.86 -26.52 -3.01
N PHE A 17 -1.85 -27.44 -2.04
CA PHE A 17 -2.22 -27.18 -0.65
C PHE A 17 -0.99 -27.29 0.25
N ARG A 18 -0.64 -26.19 0.92
CA ARG A 18 0.52 -26.13 1.81
C ARG A 18 0.13 -25.60 3.19
N LYS A 19 0.92 -25.98 4.19
CA LYS A 19 0.83 -25.36 5.51
C LYS A 19 1.30 -23.90 5.39
N ILE A 20 0.40 -22.96 5.69
CA ILE A 20 0.61 -21.52 5.46
C ILE A 20 1.65 -20.93 6.42
N THR A 21 1.60 -21.33 7.68
CA THR A 21 2.59 -20.97 8.70
C THR A 21 2.74 -22.11 9.69
N SER A 22 3.93 -22.25 10.28
CA SER A 22 4.20 -23.24 11.33
C SER A 22 3.23 -23.13 12.52
N LYS A 23 2.71 -21.92 12.77
CA LYS A 23 1.75 -21.57 13.84
C LYS A 23 0.33 -22.13 13.62
N CYS A 24 -0.02 -22.58 12.42
CA CYS A 24 -1.31 -23.20 12.13
C CYS A 24 -1.39 -24.60 12.74
N LYS A 25 -2.52 -24.90 13.42
CA LYS A 25 -2.84 -26.23 13.98
C LYS A 25 -3.87 -27.00 13.14
N HIS A 26 -4.39 -26.40 12.07
CA HIS A 26 -5.34 -27.01 11.16
C HIS A 26 -4.62 -27.63 9.95
N LYS A 27 -5.32 -28.50 9.22
CA LYS A 27 -4.85 -29.03 7.94
C LYS A 27 -4.78 -27.92 6.88
N ALA A 28 -4.00 -28.15 5.82
CA ALA A 28 -3.98 -27.27 4.66
C ALA A 28 -5.30 -27.43 3.89
N VAL A 29 -6.20 -26.45 4.00
CA VAL A 29 -7.54 -26.45 3.39
C VAL A 29 -7.74 -25.29 2.41
N VAL A 30 -6.72 -24.45 2.21
CA VAL A 30 -6.75 -23.31 1.28
C VAL A 30 -5.62 -23.52 0.28
N CYS A 31 -5.93 -23.43 -1.01
CA CYS A 31 -4.91 -23.57 -2.05
C CYS A 31 -3.97 -22.35 -2.07
N VAL A 32 -2.73 -22.58 -2.51
CA VAL A 32 -1.68 -21.56 -2.59
C VAL A 32 -2.10 -20.35 -3.42
N GLU A 33 -2.87 -20.55 -4.49
CA GLU A 33 -3.40 -19.45 -5.32
C GLU A 33 -4.32 -18.51 -4.54
N CYS A 34 -5.24 -19.05 -3.73
CA CYS A 34 -6.11 -18.25 -2.88
C CYS A 34 -5.30 -17.50 -1.82
N VAL A 35 -4.27 -18.14 -1.23
CA VAL A 35 -3.40 -17.44 -0.27
C VAL A 35 -2.63 -16.30 -0.96
N ASN A 36 -2.15 -16.50 -2.18
CA ASN A 36 -1.50 -15.45 -2.98
C ASN A 36 -2.42 -14.27 -3.25
N LYS A 37 -3.68 -14.52 -3.67
CA LYS A 37 -4.70 -13.47 -3.84
C LYS A 37 -4.96 -12.71 -2.53
N CYS A 38 -5.00 -13.41 -1.39
CA CYS A 38 -5.13 -12.76 -0.09
C CYS A 38 -3.93 -11.87 0.25
N ILE A 39 -2.70 -12.36 0.05
CA ILE A 39 -1.46 -11.59 0.27
C ILE A 39 -1.47 -10.32 -0.59
N GLU A 40 -1.77 -10.47 -1.88
CA GLU A 40 -1.80 -9.36 -2.83
C GLU A 40 -2.88 -8.33 -2.46
N LYS A 41 -4.08 -8.78 -2.11
CA LYS A 41 -5.17 -7.90 -1.64
C LYS A 41 -4.76 -7.08 -0.41
N MET A 42 -4.10 -7.71 0.56
CA MET A 42 -3.61 -7.00 1.76
C MET A 42 -2.54 -5.96 1.41
N CYS A 43 -1.65 -6.26 0.47
CA CYS A 43 -0.58 -5.34 0.05
C CYS A 43 -1.12 -4.17 -0.79
N ILE A 44 -2.03 -4.43 -1.74
CA ILE A 44 -2.51 -3.44 -2.71
C ILE A 44 -3.65 -2.60 -2.12
N GLU A 45 -4.71 -3.25 -1.66
CA GLU A 45 -5.93 -2.52 -1.24
C GLU A 45 -5.78 -1.95 0.16
N LYS A 46 -5.22 -2.74 1.09
CA LYS A 46 -5.11 -2.35 2.50
C LYS A 46 -3.77 -1.71 2.87
N HIS A 47 -2.83 -1.66 1.92
CA HIS A 47 -1.48 -1.12 2.12
C HIS A 47 -0.79 -1.66 3.39
N THR A 48 -0.98 -2.96 3.67
CA THR A 48 -0.49 -3.59 4.90
C THR A 48 0.30 -4.87 4.62
N VAL A 49 1.30 -5.10 5.46
CA VAL A 49 2.10 -6.33 5.49
C VAL A 49 1.77 -7.24 6.67
N GLN A 50 0.73 -6.89 7.43
CA GLN A 50 0.18 -7.72 8.50
C GLN A 50 -0.78 -8.75 7.92
N ILE A 51 -0.22 -9.87 7.45
CA ILE A 51 -0.97 -10.91 6.77
C ILE A 51 -1.29 -12.03 7.76
N THR A 52 -2.51 -12.53 7.73
CA THR A 52 -2.96 -13.66 8.56
C THR A 52 -3.43 -14.82 7.69
N CYS A 53 -3.41 -16.02 8.28
CA CYS A 53 -3.93 -17.22 7.64
C CYS A 53 -5.41 -17.00 7.24
N PRO A 54 -5.77 -17.19 5.95
CA PRO A 54 -7.12 -16.99 5.44
C PRO A 54 -8.09 -18.13 5.82
N THR A 55 -7.63 -19.19 6.49
CA THR A 55 -8.51 -20.24 7.01
C THR A 55 -9.45 -19.67 8.08
N ILE A 56 -10.75 -19.90 7.90
CA ILE A 56 -11.81 -19.45 8.81
C ILE A 56 -11.48 -19.92 10.24
N GLY A 57 -11.50 -18.99 11.20
CA GLY A 57 -11.23 -19.28 12.61
C GLY A 57 -9.75 -19.46 12.99
N CYS A 58 -8.79 -19.35 12.05
CA CYS A 58 -7.37 -19.47 12.38
C CYS A 58 -6.73 -18.13 12.79
N GLY A 59 -6.71 -17.16 11.88
CA GLY A 59 -6.19 -15.80 12.14
C GLY A 59 -4.70 -15.70 12.54
N LYS A 60 -3.91 -16.78 12.43
CA LYS A 60 -2.48 -16.75 12.78
C LYS A 60 -1.69 -15.89 11.80
N SER A 61 -0.87 -14.98 12.31
CA SER A 61 -0.03 -14.10 11.50
C SER A 61 1.04 -14.88 10.75
N MET A 62 1.23 -14.51 9.48
CA MET A 62 2.29 -14.99 8.61
C MET A 62 3.54 -14.14 8.81
N GLU A 63 4.67 -14.79 9.04
CA GLU A 63 5.97 -14.11 9.06
C GLU A 63 6.51 -13.93 7.63
N ARG A 64 7.57 -13.12 7.48
CA ARG A 64 8.19 -12.87 6.18
C ARG A 64 8.54 -14.16 5.43
N ASP A 65 9.10 -15.14 6.13
CA ASP A 65 9.48 -16.42 5.53
C ASP A 65 8.27 -17.29 5.17
N ASP A 66 7.18 -17.22 5.95
CA ASP A 66 5.91 -17.86 5.58
C ASP A 66 5.40 -17.28 4.24
N VAL A 67 5.40 -15.95 4.11
CA VAL A 67 5.01 -15.26 2.87
C VAL A 67 5.97 -15.62 1.72
N LYS A 68 7.28 -15.65 1.97
CA LYS A 68 8.29 -16.01 0.95
C LYS A 68 8.10 -17.43 0.39
N ASN A 69 7.73 -18.38 1.24
CA ASN A 69 7.60 -19.79 0.87
C ASN A 69 6.28 -20.10 0.15
N ILE A 70 5.24 -19.30 0.39
CA ILE A 70 3.90 -19.47 -0.20
C ILE A 70 3.73 -18.60 -1.44
N ALA A 71 4.22 -17.36 -1.41
CA ALA A 71 3.94 -16.38 -2.44
C ALA A 71 4.73 -16.65 -3.73
N THR A 72 4.17 -16.25 -4.86
CA THR A 72 4.94 -16.15 -6.10
C THR A 72 6.07 -15.13 -5.94
N LYS A 73 7.13 -15.25 -6.75
CA LYS A 73 8.26 -14.30 -6.72
C LYS A 73 7.82 -12.84 -6.87
N GLU A 74 6.83 -12.60 -7.72
CA GLU A 74 6.31 -11.25 -7.97
C GLU A 74 5.55 -10.69 -6.77
N ILE A 75 4.63 -11.48 -6.19
CA ILE A 75 3.86 -11.08 -5.01
C ILE A 75 4.80 -10.88 -3.81
N PHE A 76 5.77 -11.77 -3.62
CA PHE A 76 6.75 -11.62 -2.55
C PHE A 76 7.59 -10.35 -2.74
N LYS A 77 8.01 -10.01 -3.95
CA LYS A 77 8.74 -8.77 -4.23
C LYS A 77 7.92 -7.52 -3.86
N ARG A 78 6.61 -7.52 -4.16
CA ARG A 78 5.69 -6.44 -3.76
C ARG A 78 5.55 -6.35 -2.23
N TYR A 79 5.30 -7.49 -1.58
CA TYR A 79 5.22 -7.58 -0.12
C TYR A 79 6.50 -7.07 0.56
N ASP A 80 7.65 -7.52 0.08
CA ASP A 80 8.97 -7.19 0.60
C ASP A 80 9.24 -5.68 0.47
N TYR A 81 9.01 -5.13 -0.73
CA TYR A 81 9.17 -3.70 -0.99
C TYR A 81 8.25 -2.86 -0.10
N LEU A 82 6.98 -3.25 0.05
CA LEU A 82 6.04 -2.57 0.95
C LEU A 82 6.48 -2.67 2.41
N SER A 83 6.96 -3.84 2.84
CA SER A 83 7.47 -4.06 4.20
C SER A 83 8.65 -3.14 4.50
N PHE A 84 9.60 -3.04 3.57
CA PHE A 84 10.72 -2.11 3.66
C PHE A 84 10.24 -0.66 3.75
N LYS A 85 9.34 -0.23 2.86
CA LYS A 85 8.78 1.14 2.87
C LYS A 85 8.13 1.48 4.21
N LEU A 86 7.27 0.60 4.72
CA LEU A 86 6.58 0.81 5.98
C LEU A 86 7.54 0.78 7.17
N ALA A 87 8.64 0.02 7.10
CA ALA A 87 9.65 -0.01 8.16
C ALA A 87 10.45 1.30 8.21
N ILE A 88 10.93 1.80 7.07
CA ILE A 88 11.74 3.03 7.04
C ILE A 88 10.90 4.28 7.29
N GLN A 89 9.62 4.29 6.90
CA GLN A 89 8.69 5.40 7.21
C GLN A 89 8.43 5.59 8.71
N LYS A 90 8.77 4.61 9.55
CA LYS A 90 8.68 4.75 11.02
C LYS A 90 9.81 5.60 11.59
N ILE A 91 10.88 5.83 10.84
CA ILE A 91 11.97 6.73 11.25
C ILE A 91 11.42 8.16 11.17
N PRO A 92 11.29 8.90 12.28
CA PRO A 92 10.65 10.22 12.31
C PRO A 92 11.25 11.22 11.31
N GLU A 93 12.55 11.13 11.09
CA GLU A 93 13.35 12.02 10.23
C GLU A 93 13.36 11.58 8.77
N PHE A 94 12.84 10.39 8.44
CA PHE A 94 12.83 9.88 7.07
C PHE A 94 11.77 10.58 6.22
N ARG A 95 12.13 10.92 4.99
CA ARG A 95 11.20 11.46 3.98
C ARG A 95 11.45 10.82 2.62
N TRP A 96 10.36 10.62 1.88
CA TRP A 96 10.41 10.32 0.45
C TRP A 96 10.63 11.61 -0.34
N CYS A 97 11.38 11.52 -1.44
CA CYS A 97 11.53 12.62 -2.39
C CYS A 97 10.18 12.99 -3.01
N GLN A 98 9.84 14.29 -3.01
CA GLN A 98 8.56 14.78 -3.53
C GLN A 98 8.54 14.94 -5.04
N ALA A 99 9.70 14.90 -5.71
CA ALA A 99 9.79 14.81 -7.17
C ALA A 99 9.51 13.40 -7.72
N SER A 100 9.11 12.46 -6.86
CA SER A 100 8.73 11.08 -7.25
C SER A 100 9.84 10.30 -7.98
N CYS A 101 11.11 10.61 -7.74
CA CYS A 101 12.24 9.85 -8.28
C CYS A 101 12.42 8.45 -7.65
N GLY A 102 11.61 8.12 -6.64
CA GLY A 102 11.62 6.83 -5.94
C GLY A 102 12.61 6.73 -4.79
N SER A 103 13.47 7.72 -4.59
CA SER A 103 14.43 7.77 -3.49
C SER A 103 13.84 8.39 -2.22
N GLY A 104 14.42 8.04 -1.07
CA GLY A 104 14.11 8.64 0.21
C GLY A 104 15.34 8.58 1.11
N GLN A 105 15.42 9.52 2.05
CA GLN A 105 16.57 9.64 2.94
C GLN A 105 16.14 10.18 4.30
N VAL A 106 17.03 10.06 5.28
CA VAL A 106 16.88 10.67 6.59
C VAL A 106 17.31 12.13 6.49
N HIS A 107 16.41 13.05 6.83
CA HIS A 107 16.75 14.46 6.96
C HIS A 107 17.63 14.68 8.18
N LYS A 108 18.70 15.46 8.04
CA LYS A 108 19.64 15.77 9.12
C LYS A 108 19.52 17.24 9.48
N GLY A 109 19.23 17.52 10.75
CA GLY A 109 19.03 18.88 11.26
C GLY A 109 17.56 19.29 11.26
N ASP A 110 17.35 20.58 11.53
CA ASP A 110 16.02 21.19 11.72
C ASP A 110 15.63 22.13 10.56
N ASP A 111 16.37 22.10 9.46
CA ASP A 111 16.12 22.99 8.32
C ASP A 111 14.84 22.57 7.56
N PRO A 112 13.95 23.51 7.20
CA PRO A 112 12.75 23.16 6.44
C PRO A 112 13.06 22.67 5.00
N ILE A 113 14.28 22.83 4.50
CA ILE A 113 14.72 22.45 3.17
C ILE A 113 15.22 21.00 3.18
N PHE A 114 14.53 20.16 2.42
CA PHE A 114 14.93 18.80 2.11
C PHE A 114 15.48 18.74 0.69
N ILE A 115 16.75 18.37 0.51
CA ILE A 115 17.38 18.18 -0.79
C ILE A 115 17.57 16.69 -1.02
N CYS A 116 16.98 16.16 -2.10
CA CYS A 116 17.12 14.75 -2.43
C CYS A 116 18.53 14.42 -2.92
N GLU A 117 19.23 13.53 -2.24
CA GLU A 117 20.61 13.10 -2.59
C GLU A 117 20.70 12.37 -3.94
N ALA A 118 19.58 11.89 -4.48
CA ALA A 118 19.56 11.12 -5.73
C ALA A 118 19.24 11.95 -6.98
N CYS A 119 18.54 13.08 -6.84
CA CYS A 119 18.07 13.87 -7.98
C CYS A 119 18.08 15.39 -7.75
N ASP A 120 18.66 15.85 -6.65
CA ASP A 120 18.82 17.25 -6.26
C ASP A 120 17.51 18.06 -6.15
N ALA A 121 16.36 17.38 -6.16
CA ALA A 121 15.07 18.03 -6.01
C ALA A 121 14.92 18.63 -4.60
N ILE A 122 14.47 19.87 -4.55
CA ILE A 122 14.28 20.62 -3.31
C ILE A 122 12.81 20.54 -2.88
N SER A 123 12.57 20.17 -1.63
CA SER A 123 11.24 19.96 -1.05
C SER A 123 11.17 20.60 0.33
N CYS A 124 9.96 20.90 0.79
CA CYS A 124 9.71 21.32 2.16
C CYS A 124 9.59 20.07 3.07
N TYR A 125 10.47 19.95 4.07
CA TYR A 125 10.48 18.86 5.04
C TYR A 125 9.19 18.79 5.88
N ASN A 126 8.64 19.95 6.23
CA ASN A 126 7.44 20.09 7.07
C ASN A 126 6.15 19.83 6.28
N CYS A 127 5.99 20.51 5.14
CA CYS A 127 4.78 20.40 4.30
C CYS A 127 4.76 19.13 3.44
N LYS A 128 5.90 18.46 3.24
CA LYS A 128 6.04 17.27 2.38
C LYS A 128 5.56 17.54 0.94
N VAL A 129 5.98 18.66 0.38
CA VAL A 129 5.70 19.08 -1.00
C VAL A 129 6.97 19.62 -1.65
N ILE A 130 6.95 19.83 -2.97
CA ILE A 130 8.01 20.59 -3.67
C ILE A 130 8.19 21.96 -3.02
N TRP A 131 9.44 22.43 -2.95
CA TRP A 131 9.79 23.68 -2.29
C TRP A 131 8.93 24.85 -2.77
N HIS A 132 8.32 25.55 -1.81
CA HIS A 132 7.48 26.71 -2.05
C HIS A 132 8.25 27.99 -1.74
N GLU A 133 9.01 28.47 -2.73
CA GLU A 133 9.81 29.68 -2.60
C GLU A 133 8.97 30.87 -2.12
N ASN A 134 9.55 31.66 -1.20
CA ASN A 134 8.97 32.90 -0.68
C ASN A 134 7.65 32.76 0.09
N LEU A 135 7.22 31.53 0.39
CA LEU A 135 6.05 31.26 1.21
C LEU A 135 6.46 30.56 2.49
N THR A 136 5.92 31.00 3.61
CA THR A 136 5.93 30.21 4.84
C THR A 136 5.02 28.99 4.67
N CYS A 137 5.23 27.97 5.50
CA CYS A 137 4.41 26.76 5.45
C CYS A 137 2.91 27.09 5.63
N GLU A 138 2.58 28.05 6.52
CA GLU A 138 1.20 28.48 6.76
C GLU A 138 0.58 29.14 5.52
N LYS A 139 1.32 30.06 4.88
CA LYS A 139 0.82 30.76 3.67
C LYS A 139 0.65 29.81 2.49
N TYR A 140 1.53 28.82 2.36
CA TYR A 140 1.38 27.79 1.34
C TYR A 140 0.10 26.98 1.55
N GLU A 141 -0.17 26.56 2.79
CA GLU A 141 -1.37 25.79 3.13
C GLU A 141 -2.66 26.60 2.92
N GLU A 142 -2.70 27.86 3.34
CA GLU A 142 -3.82 28.77 3.06
C GLU A 142 -4.10 28.90 1.56
N LYS A 143 -3.05 29.09 0.75
CA LYS A 143 -3.19 29.21 -0.71
C LYS A 143 -3.73 27.93 -1.33
N LYS A 144 -3.25 26.77 -0.89
CA LYS A 144 -3.71 25.46 -1.35
C LYS A 144 -5.19 25.24 -1.01
N ASN A 145 -5.59 25.49 0.24
CA ASN A 145 -6.98 25.33 0.67
C ASN A 145 -7.95 26.22 -0.12
N ASN A 146 -7.54 27.46 -0.43
CA ASN A 146 -8.34 28.35 -1.28
C ASN A 146 -8.49 27.84 -2.72
N GLN A 147 -7.44 27.21 -3.27
CA GLN A 147 -7.51 26.58 -4.59
C GLN A 147 -8.42 25.37 -4.60
N ASP A 148 -8.31 24.50 -3.58
CA ASP A 148 -9.16 23.31 -3.45
C ASP A 148 -10.65 23.71 -3.32
N PHE A 149 -10.95 24.75 -2.51
CA PHE A 149 -12.29 25.32 -2.40
C PHE A 149 -12.82 25.86 -3.74
N ALA A 150 -11.96 26.57 -4.49
CA ALA A 150 -12.33 27.06 -5.81
C ALA A 150 -12.60 25.88 -6.78
N THR A 151 -11.77 24.85 -6.80
CA THR A 151 -11.96 23.66 -7.64
C THR A 151 -13.26 22.92 -7.30
N GLU A 152 -13.58 22.77 -6.01
CA GLU A 152 -14.84 22.17 -5.56
C GLU A 152 -16.07 23.00 -5.98
N ALA A 153 -15.99 24.33 -5.85
CA ALA A 153 -17.01 25.25 -6.32
C ALA A 153 -17.21 25.16 -7.84
N TYR A 154 -16.13 25.02 -8.62
CA TYR A 154 -16.22 24.80 -10.06
C TYR A 154 -16.86 23.45 -10.41
N LEU A 155 -16.46 22.36 -9.76
CA LEU A 155 -17.00 21.02 -10.00
C LEU A 155 -18.49 20.94 -9.64
N SER A 156 -18.92 21.51 -8.51
CA SER A 156 -20.33 21.56 -8.11
C SER A 156 -21.18 22.42 -9.04
N ALA A 157 -20.59 23.41 -9.71
CA ALA A 157 -21.25 24.21 -10.73
C ALA A 157 -21.31 23.54 -12.11
N THR A 158 -20.61 22.42 -12.34
CA THR A 158 -20.70 21.68 -13.60
C THR A 158 -22.00 20.88 -13.71
N LYS A 159 -22.69 21.00 -14.85
CA LYS A 159 -23.90 20.21 -15.13
C LYS A 159 -23.53 18.82 -15.61
N LYS A 160 -24.28 17.81 -15.15
CA LYS A 160 -24.14 16.43 -15.65
C LYS A 160 -24.53 16.34 -17.13
N CYS A 161 -23.86 15.46 -17.86
CA CYS A 161 -24.16 15.17 -19.26
C CYS A 161 -25.60 14.64 -19.38
N PRO A 162 -26.48 15.29 -20.16
CA PRO A 162 -27.89 14.90 -20.26
C PRO A 162 -28.12 13.56 -20.96
N GLY A 163 -27.09 12.94 -21.56
CA GLY A 163 -27.18 11.68 -22.31
C GLY A 163 -26.61 10.45 -21.62
N CYS A 164 -25.97 10.56 -20.45
CA CYS A 164 -25.37 9.41 -19.76
C CYS A 164 -26.16 9.06 -18.49
N VAL A 165 -27.04 8.07 -18.59
CA VAL A 165 -27.75 7.47 -17.44
C VAL A 165 -26.87 6.37 -16.85
N PHE A 166 -25.87 6.72 -16.04
CA PHE A 166 -25.20 5.72 -15.20
C PHE A 166 -26.02 5.54 -13.91
N MET A 167 -26.82 4.49 -13.88
CA MET A 167 -27.31 3.92 -12.61
C MET A 167 -26.14 3.15 -11.99
N TYR A 168 -25.65 3.62 -10.85
CA TYR A 168 -24.91 2.76 -9.94
C TYR A 168 -25.96 2.09 -9.06
N GLU A 169 -26.09 0.77 -9.18
CA GLU A 169 -26.68 -0.07 -8.13
C GLU A 169 -25.71 -0.20 -6.95
#